data_AF-A0A964KYW4-F1
#
_entry.id   AF-A0A964KYW4-F1
#
_cell.length_a   1.000
_cell.length_b   1.000
_cell.length_c   1.000
_cell.angle_alpha   90.00
_cell.angle_beta   90.00
_cell.angle_gamma   90.00
#
_symmetry.space_group_name_H-M   'P 1'
#
loop_
_entity.id
_entity.type
_entity.pdbx_description
1 polymer ?
#
loop_
_entity_poly.entity_id
_entity_poly.type
_entity_poly.pdbx_seq_one_letter_code
_entity_poly.pdbx_strand_id
1 'polypeptide(L)'
;MKKIIIASLTFGLTIIYILSLPKNSTAQLVSTFSIVAIDTLNGDVGVAVQSKFPNVRPVVPWAEAGVGAVATQSFVNVSFGKRGLTLMREGATAEDALRILVNSDEGKHTRQVGIIDSKGNAASWSGGECFDWAGGLVGTNSAINNFGGKGEIIVGKGFAAQGNILVGKETVEALANTFRNTKGSLADRLLASLIAGGKAGGDRRGEQSAALLVKRAGAGYDNTTDDLVDISVYDHQKPLQELERLYNIHKLFFFKSDPSNLIDIAPFICKELQYILSDKAYKGMLFYSGPIDGIFTNATKKALQDFMGWENYDVRIRQDNKIDRDVLADIRRQYKEYSLNK
;
A
#
# COMPACT_ATOMS: atom_id res chain seq x y z
N MET A 1 38.31 -82.41 27.16
CA MET A 1 39.36 -81.62 26.49
C MET A 1 38.72 -80.70 25.47
N LYS A 2 39.13 -79.42 25.51
CA LYS A 2 39.06 -78.37 24.47
C LYS A 2 37.71 -78.05 23.79
N LYS A 3 37.20 -76.89 24.23
CA LYS A 3 36.29 -75.96 23.56
C LYS A 3 36.55 -75.85 22.06
N ILE A 4 35.48 -75.86 21.26
CA ILE A 4 35.40 -75.05 20.03
C ILE A 4 34.03 -74.38 20.01
N ILE A 5 34.04 -73.09 20.27
CA ILE A 5 32.94 -72.15 20.11
C ILE A 5 32.98 -71.74 18.64
N ILE A 6 31.92 -72.02 17.89
CA ILE A 6 31.74 -71.43 16.55
C ILE A 6 30.82 -70.23 16.75
N ALA A 7 31.44 -69.05 16.83
CA ALA A 7 30.76 -67.77 16.78
C ALA A 7 30.42 -67.47 15.32
N SER A 8 29.12 -67.48 14.99
CA SER A 8 28.63 -67.01 13.70
C SER A 8 28.66 -65.47 13.69
N LEU A 9 29.51 -64.93 12.82
CA LEU A 9 29.65 -63.51 12.55
C LEU A 9 28.48 -63.04 11.68
N THR A 10 27.42 -62.46 12.26
CA THR A 10 26.39 -61.75 11.50
C THR A 10 26.81 -60.28 11.36
N PHE A 11 27.24 -59.94 10.13
CA PHE A 11 27.58 -58.58 9.72
C PHE A 11 26.32 -57.70 9.74
N GLY A 12 26.46 -56.50 10.31
CA GLY A 12 25.39 -55.56 10.53
C GLY A 12 24.77 -54.98 9.24
N LEU A 13 23.48 -54.71 9.32
CA LEU A 13 22.80 -53.69 8.53
C LEU A 13 21.74 -53.05 9.43
N THR A 14 22.19 -52.13 10.28
CA THR A 14 21.30 -51.17 10.92
C THR A 14 20.87 -50.20 9.85
N ILE A 15 19.73 -50.46 9.21
CA ILE A 15 19.04 -49.48 8.37
C ILE A 15 18.60 -48.36 9.31
N ILE A 16 19.39 -47.28 9.36
CA ILE A 16 18.96 -46.01 9.89
C ILE A 16 17.90 -45.50 8.92
N TYR A 17 16.62 -45.68 9.26
CA TYR A 17 15.56 -44.88 8.68
C TYR A 17 15.77 -43.44 9.13
N ILE A 18 16.52 -42.66 8.34
CA ILE A 18 16.40 -41.21 8.37
C ILE A 18 15.01 -40.93 7.81
N LEU A 19 14.03 -40.77 8.70
CA LEU A 19 12.77 -40.12 8.37
C LEU A 19 13.10 -38.68 7.94
N SER A 20 13.43 -38.53 6.66
CA SER A 20 13.46 -37.23 6.01
C SER A 20 12.00 -36.81 5.85
N LEU A 21 11.46 -36.17 6.88
CA LEU A 21 10.17 -35.51 6.79
C LEU A 21 10.25 -34.52 5.62
N PRO A 22 9.31 -34.54 4.65
CA PRO A 22 9.24 -33.47 3.69
C PRO A 22 8.99 -32.17 4.47
N LYS A 23 9.81 -31.14 4.20
CA LYS A 23 9.51 -29.76 4.58
C LYS A 23 8.22 -29.36 3.86
N ASN A 24 7.08 -29.62 4.50
CA ASN A 24 5.81 -29.02 4.13
C ASN A 24 5.88 -27.53 4.47
N SER A 25 6.50 -26.76 3.58
CA SER A 25 6.19 -25.35 3.43
C SER A 25 4.75 -25.28 2.91
N THR A 26 3.77 -25.17 3.82
CA THR A 26 2.37 -24.86 3.49
C THR A 26 2.28 -23.41 3.01
N ALA A 27 2.93 -23.08 1.91
CA ALA A 27 2.76 -21.80 1.26
C ALA A 27 1.29 -21.71 0.83
N GLN A 28 0.55 -20.72 1.32
CA GLN A 28 -0.83 -20.50 0.88
C GLN A 28 -0.81 -19.75 -0.46
N LEU A 29 -1.68 -20.15 -1.38
CA LEU A 29 -1.84 -19.47 -2.67
C LEU A 29 -2.56 -18.13 -2.46
N VAL A 30 -1.82 -17.03 -2.65
CA VAL A 30 -2.34 -15.66 -2.66
C VAL A 30 -2.41 -15.16 -4.12
N SER A 31 -3.56 -15.34 -4.76
CA SER A 31 -3.82 -14.73 -6.07
C SER A 31 -3.97 -13.22 -5.93
N THR A 32 -3.28 -12.48 -6.77
CA THR A 32 -2.97 -11.10 -6.46
C THR A 32 -2.57 -10.37 -7.72
N PHE A 33 -2.96 -9.10 -7.83
CA PHE A 33 -2.21 -8.14 -8.63
C PHE A 33 -1.70 -7.02 -7.76
N SER A 34 -0.52 -6.51 -8.11
CA SER A 34 0.15 -5.47 -7.34
C SER A 34 1.07 -4.63 -8.22
N ILE A 35 1.41 -3.46 -7.71
CA ILE A 35 2.41 -2.58 -8.28
C ILE A 35 3.31 -2.05 -7.16
N VAL A 36 4.61 -2.12 -7.37
CA VAL A 36 5.62 -1.44 -6.55
C VAL A 36 6.19 -0.28 -7.35
N ALA A 37 6.45 0.85 -6.70
CA ALA A 37 6.99 2.02 -7.38
C ALA A 37 7.73 2.97 -6.43
N ILE A 38 8.41 3.94 -7.02
CA ILE A 38 9.17 5.00 -6.35
C ILE A 38 8.81 6.37 -6.93
N ASP A 39 8.83 7.39 -6.09
CA ASP A 39 8.99 8.78 -6.49
C ASP A 39 10.39 9.26 -6.07
N THR A 40 11.30 9.38 -7.03
CA THR A 40 12.70 9.74 -6.76
C THR A 40 12.88 11.21 -6.38
N LEU A 41 11.85 12.06 -6.54
CA LEU A 41 11.96 13.49 -6.20
C LEU A 41 11.90 13.72 -4.68
N ASN A 42 11.04 12.98 -3.99
CA ASN A 42 10.85 13.08 -2.53
C ASN A 42 11.27 11.81 -1.77
N GLY A 43 11.63 10.74 -2.48
CA GLY A 43 12.09 9.48 -1.89
C GLY A 43 10.97 8.54 -1.45
N ASP A 44 9.72 8.75 -1.87
CA ASP A 44 8.62 7.84 -1.56
C ASP A 44 8.85 6.49 -2.22
N VAL A 45 8.65 5.41 -1.47
CA VAL A 45 8.58 4.05 -2.01
C VAL A 45 7.32 3.38 -1.52
N GLY A 46 6.67 2.60 -2.37
CA GLY A 46 5.39 2.03 -1.99
C GLY A 46 4.92 0.87 -2.84
N VAL A 47 3.86 0.25 -2.34
CA VAL A 47 3.17 -0.90 -2.92
C VAL A 47 1.67 -0.69 -2.81
N ALA A 48 0.95 -0.98 -3.89
CA ALA A 48 -0.50 -1.21 -3.85
C ALA A 48 -0.82 -2.63 -4.29
N VAL A 49 -1.81 -3.25 -3.63
CA VAL A 49 -2.16 -4.65 -3.86
C VAL A 49 -3.66 -4.90 -3.67
N GLN A 50 -4.21 -5.82 -4.47
CA GLN A 50 -5.55 -6.39 -4.29
C GLN A 50 -5.47 -7.91 -4.40
N SER A 51 -6.19 -8.61 -3.53
CA SER A 51 -6.26 -10.08 -3.55
C SER A 51 -7.66 -10.63 -3.23
N LYS A 52 -8.01 -11.80 -3.82
CA LYS A 52 -9.08 -12.67 -3.31
C LYS A 52 -8.54 -13.57 -2.18
N PHE A 53 -8.05 -12.92 -1.14
CA PHE A 53 -7.53 -13.50 0.10
C PHE A 53 -7.70 -12.45 1.18
N PRO A 54 -8.17 -12.77 2.40
CA PRO A 54 -8.35 -11.78 3.45
C PRO A 54 -7.00 -11.22 3.94
N ASN A 55 -6.98 -9.96 4.35
CA ASN A 55 -5.84 -9.32 5.03
C ASN A 55 -4.51 -9.44 4.28
N VAL A 56 -4.45 -8.97 3.03
CA VAL A 56 -3.24 -9.07 2.19
C VAL A 56 -2.07 -8.21 2.67
N ARG A 57 -2.31 -7.14 3.44
CA ARG A 57 -1.32 -6.15 3.90
C ARG A 57 -0.08 -6.74 4.59
N PRO A 58 -0.17 -7.64 5.60
CA PRO A 58 1.02 -8.20 6.26
C PRO A 58 1.75 -9.27 5.42
N VAL A 59 1.21 -9.66 4.26
CA VAL A 59 1.71 -10.78 3.46
C VAL A 59 2.50 -10.29 2.24
N VAL A 60 1.85 -9.44 1.42
CA VAL A 60 2.37 -9.08 0.09
C VAL A 60 3.22 -7.81 0.09
N PRO A 61 2.72 -6.64 0.54
CA PRO A 61 3.43 -5.37 0.40
C PRO A 61 4.44 -5.13 1.54
N TRP A 62 5.67 -4.80 1.15
CA TRP A 62 6.76 -4.41 2.03
C TRP A 62 7.44 -3.16 1.46
N ALA A 63 7.77 -2.20 2.31
CA ALA A 63 8.47 -0.99 1.90
C ALA A 63 9.28 -0.43 3.07
N GLU A 64 10.38 0.24 2.74
CA GLU A 64 11.26 0.91 3.69
C GLU A 64 11.84 2.17 3.06
N ALA A 65 11.67 3.30 3.73
CA ALA A 65 12.12 4.60 3.25
C ALA A 65 13.64 4.60 3.00
N GLY A 66 14.05 5.19 1.88
CA GLY A 66 15.47 5.23 1.48
C GLY A 66 16.05 3.89 1.00
N VAL A 67 15.30 2.78 1.08
CA VAL A 67 15.75 1.44 0.68
C VAL A 67 15.02 0.93 -0.56
N GLY A 68 13.70 0.82 -0.52
CA GLY A 68 12.92 0.24 -1.62
C GLY A 68 11.58 -0.36 -1.21
N ALA A 69 10.96 -1.10 -2.12
CA ALA A 69 9.70 -1.80 -1.90
C ALA A 69 9.65 -3.17 -2.60
N VAL A 70 8.91 -4.11 -2.01
CA VAL A 70 8.76 -5.50 -2.46
C VAL A 70 7.29 -5.92 -2.36
N ALA A 71 6.77 -6.52 -3.43
CA ALA A 71 5.50 -7.24 -3.45
C ALA A 71 5.78 -8.72 -3.70
N THR A 72 5.60 -9.59 -2.69
CA THR A 72 5.76 -11.05 -2.85
C THR A 72 4.40 -11.75 -2.78
N GLN A 73 4.06 -12.56 -3.77
CA GLN A 73 2.72 -13.11 -3.96
C GLN A 73 2.73 -14.49 -4.68
N SER A 74 1.54 -14.98 -5.06
CA SER A 74 1.28 -16.35 -5.48
C SER A 74 1.44 -17.32 -4.31
N PHE A 75 2.09 -18.48 -4.44
CA PHE A 75 2.46 -19.29 -3.28
C PHE A 75 3.54 -18.57 -2.47
N VAL A 76 3.11 -17.63 -1.65
CA VAL A 76 3.95 -16.56 -1.10
C VAL A 76 5.04 -17.11 -0.19
N ASN A 77 6.23 -16.50 -0.29
CA ASN A 77 7.28 -16.64 0.71
C ASN A 77 7.44 -15.28 1.40
N VAL A 78 6.75 -15.10 2.53
CA VAL A 78 6.67 -13.82 3.25
C VAL A 78 8.07 -13.26 3.60
N SER A 79 9.06 -14.15 3.78
CA SER A 79 10.44 -13.73 4.06
C SER A 79 11.08 -12.89 2.95
N PHE A 80 10.61 -13.01 1.70
CA PHE A 80 11.15 -12.26 0.56
C PHE A 80 10.99 -10.75 0.74
N GLY A 81 9.94 -10.30 1.41
CA GLY A 81 9.75 -8.88 1.72
C GLY A 81 10.94 -8.31 2.51
N LYS A 82 11.16 -8.84 3.72
CA LYS A 82 12.25 -8.39 4.60
C LYS A 82 13.62 -8.68 4.00
N ARG A 83 13.85 -9.87 3.42
CA ARG A 83 15.14 -10.24 2.84
C ARG A 83 15.48 -9.38 1.62
N GLY A 84 14.51 -9.06 0.77
CA GLY A 84 14.70 -8.17 -0.37
C GLY A 84 15.09 -6.75 0.05
N LEU A 85 14.38 -6.19 1.03
CA LEU A 85 14.74 -4.90 1.64
C LEU A 85 16.14 -4.94 2.26
N THR A 86 16.50 -6.02 2.97
CA THR A 86 17.86 -6.19 3.50
C THR A 86 18.92 -6.18 2.41
N LEU A 87 18.75 -6.96 1.33
CA LEU A 87 19.70 -6.98 0.23
C LEU A 87 19.88 -5.59 -0.40
N MET A 88 18.78 -4.85 -0.60
CA MET A 88 18.84 -3.49 -1.16
C MET A 88 19.50 -2.50 -0.19
N ARG A 89 19.28 -2.64 1.12
CA ARG A 89 19.94 -1.82 2.14
C ARG A 89 21.46 -2.05 2.13
N GLU A 90 21.89 -3.29 1.93
CA GLU A 90 23.31 -3.66 1.80
C GLU A 90 23.91 -3.32 0.41
N GLY A 91 23.15 -2.62 -0.45
CA GLY A 91 23.64 -2.04 -1.69
C GLY A 91 23.34 -2.84 -2.97
N ALA A 92 22.63 -3.97 -2.87
CA ALA A 92 22.16 -4.69 -4.05
C ALA A 92 21.16 -3.84 -4.85
N THR A 93 21.17 -3.97 -6.17
CA THR A 93 20.06 -3.44 -6.98
C THR A 93 18.80 -4.29 -6.79
N ALA A 94 17.64 -3.77 -7.18
CA ALA A 94 16.41 -4.55 -7.19
C ALA A 94 16.52 -5.86 -8.02
N GLU A 95 17.27 -5.82 -9.13
CA GLU A 95 17.54 -7.01 -9.94
C GLU A 95 18.40 -8.03 -9.19
N ASP A 96 19.53 -7.60 -8.63
CA ASP A 96 20.44 -8.48 -7.90
C ASP A 96 19.73 -9.12 -6.70
N ALA A 97 18.99 -8.31 -5.94
CA ALA A 97 18.21 -8.77 -4.81
C ALA A 97 17.18 -9.84 -5.24
N LEU A 98 16.46 -9.59 -6.34
CA LEU A 98 15.49 -10.56 -6.87
C LEU A 98 16.15 -11.86 -7.31
N ARG A 99 17.27 -11.80 -8.03
CA ARG A 99 18.03 -12.97 -8.47
C ARG A 99 18.48 -13.81 -7.28
N ILE A 100 19.01 -13.17 -6.23
CA ILE A 100 19.42 -13.86 -5.00
C ILE A 100 18.23 -14.55 -4.33
N LEU A 101 17.10 -13.86 -4.17
CA LEU A 101 15.89 -14.42 -3.56
C LEU A 101 15.36 -15.63 -4.33
N VAL A 102 15.19 -15.50 -5.65
CA VAL A 102 14.65 -16.55 -6.52
C VAL A 102 15.59 -17.75 -6.61
N ASN A 103 16.90 -17.53 -6.75
CA ASN A 103 17.86 -18.64 -6.86
C ASN A 103 18.09 -19.39 -5.53
N SER A 104 17.73 -18.79 -4.39
CA SER A 104 17.83 -19.41 -3.06
C SER A 104 16.53 -20.04 -2.55
N ASP A 105 15.45 -20.06 -3.36
CA ASP A 105 14.17 -20.67 -3.00
C ASP A 105 13.87 -21.89 -3.88
N GLU A 106 13.82 -23.07 -3.28
CA GLU A 106 13.45 -24.32 -3.96
C GLU A 106 12.05 -24.23 -4.60
N GLY A 107 11.14 -23.43 -4.03
CA GLY A 107 9.79 -23.23 -4.55
C GLY A 107 9.64 -22.09 -5.56
N LYS A 108 10.74 -21.53 -6.10
CA LYS A 108 10.77 -20.38 -7.03
C LYS A 108 9.76 -20.45 -8.18
N HIS A 109 9.45 -21.66 -8.67
CA HIS A 109 8.52 -21.88 -9.78
C HIS A 109 7.07 -21.51 -9.43
N THR A 110 6.72 -21.45 -8.15
CA THR A 110 5.38 -21.05 -7.67
C THR A 110 5.33 -19.64 -7.08
N ARG A 111 6.44 -18.91 -7.10
CA ARG A 111 6.57 -17.55 -6.54
C ARG A 111 6.31 -16.50 -7.60
N GLN A 112 5.75 -15.36 -7.19
CA GLN A 112 5.74 -14.14 -7.99
C GLN A 112 6.21 -12.96 -7.14
N VAL A 113 7.06 -12.10 -7.69
CA VAL A 113 7.69 -10.99 -6.95
C VAL A 113 7.84 -9.78 -7.84
N GLY A 114 7.44 -8.60 -7.36
CA GLY A 114 7.86 -7.30 -7.89
C GLY A 114 8.72 -6.57 -6.87
N ILE A 115 9.80 -5.93 -7.29
CA ILE A 115 10.73 -5.23 -6.40
C ILE A 115 11.27 -3.95 -7.06
N ILE A 116 11.51 -2.93 -6.24
CA ILE A 116 12.12 -1.67 -6.65
C ILE A 116 13.06 -1.15 -5.55
N ASP A 117 14.23 -0.63 -5.94
CA ASP A 117 15.19 -0.02 -5.02
C ASP A 117 15.05 1.51 -4.97
N SER A 118 15.72 2.15 -4.01
CA SER A 118 15.70 3.61 -3.81
C SER A 118 16.34 4.42 -4.93
N LYS A 119 17.08 3.77 -5.85
CA LYS A 119 17.61 4.39 -7.08
C LYS A 119 16.64 4.23 -8.25
N GLY A 120 15.49 3.58 -8.01
CA GLY A 120 14.45 3.32 -8.97
C GLY A 120 14.75 2.23 -9.97
N ASN A 121 15.74 1.34 -9.73
CA ASN A 121 15.83 0.12 -10.53
C ASN A 121 14.70 -0.83 -10.09
N ALA A 122 14.03 -1.44 -11.04
CA ALA A 122 12.86 -2.29 -10.80
C ALA A 122 13.05 -3.65 -11.48
N ALA A 123 12.55 -4.71 -10.84
CA ALA A 123 12.56 -6.05 -11.40
C ALA A 123 11.28 -6.82 -11.03
N SER A 124 10.90 -7.79 -11.86
CA SER A 124 9.76 -8.66 -11.61
C SER A 124 10.07 -10.11 -12.02
N TRP A 125 9.56 -11.07 -11.26
CA TRP A 125 9.64 -12.51 -11.51
C TRP A 125 8.25 -13.12 -11.41
N SER A 126 7.88 -13.97 -12.37
CA SER A 126 6.74 -14.87 -12.27
C SER A 126 7.21 -16.29 -12.47
N GLY A 127 7.04 -17.17 -11.49
CA GLY A 127 7.47 -18.56 -11.59
C GLY A 127 6.70 -19.35 -12.66
N GLY A 128 7.37 -20.36 -13.24
CA GLY A 128 6.83 -21.23 -14.31
C GLY A 128 5.49 -21.90 -13.99
N GLU A 129 5.22 -22.14 -12.71
CA GLU A 129 4.05 -22.86 -12.18
C GLU A 129 3.02 -21.90 -11.54
N CYS A 130 3.20 -20.58 -11.64
CA CYS A 130 2.14 -19.65 -11.29
C CYS A 130 0.90 -19.92 -12.15
N PHE A 131 -0.29 -19.90 -11.55
CA PHE A 131 -1.53 -20.16 -12.26
C PHE A 131 -1.87 -19.06 -13.28
N ASP A 132 -2.36 -19.50 -14.45
CA ASP A 132 -2.75 -18.58 -15.52
C ASP A 132 -3.99 -17.73 -15.19
N TRP A 133 -4.07 -16.50 -15.68
CA TRP A 133 -2.99 -15.77 -16.37
C TRP A 133 -1.95 -15.24 -15.37
N ALA A 134 -0.64 -15.30 -15.68
CA ALA A 134 0.41 -14.72 -14.86
C ALA A 134 1.55 -14.08 -15.67
N GLY A 135 2.03 -12.93 -15.19
CA GLY A 135 3.13 -12.20 -15.79
C GLY A 135 3.39 -10.86 -15.10
N GLY A 136 4.29 -10.07 -15.66
CA GLY A 136 4.65 -8.75 -15.14
C GLY A 136 5.05 -7.76 -16.22
N LEU A 137 5.11 -6.49 -15.84
CA LEU A 137 5.56 -5.37 -16.65
C LEU A 137 6.39 -4.44 -15.77
N VAL A 138 7.60 -4.13 -16.22
CA VAL A 138 8.48 -3.13 -15.61
C VAL A 138 8.72 -1.99 -16.59
N GLY A 139 8.81 -0.77 -16.09
CA GLY A 139 8.95 0.39 -16.95
C GLY A 139 8.96 1.69 -16.17
N THR A 140 9.37 2.76 -16.85
CA THR A 140 9.38 4.13 -16.30
C THR A 140 8.11 4.87 -16.73
N ASN A 141 8.08 6.18 -16.53
CA ASN A 141 7.12 7.07 -17.19
C ASN A 141 7.32 7.14 -18.73
N SER A 142 8.43 6.61 -19.27
CA SER A 142 8.68 6.47 -20.71
C SER A 142 8.05 5.20 -21.30
N ALA A 143 7.68 5.22 -22.58
CA ALA A 143 6.93 4.17 -23.29
C ALA A 143 7.68 2.84 -23.52
N ILE A 144 8.91 2.68 -22.99
CA ILE A 144 9.64 1.42 -23.05
C ILE A 144 9.10 0.50 -21.95
N ASN A 145 8.14 -0.34 -22.30
CA ASN A 145 7.65 -1.41 -21.45
C ASN A 145 8.48 -2.67 -21.68
N ASN A 146 8.95 -3.28 -20.61
CA ASN A 146 9.46 -4.65 -20.66
C ASN A 146 8.41 -5.56 -20.02
N PHE A 147 7.67 -6.26 -20.88
CA PHE A 147 6.66 -7.23 -20.47
C PHE A 147 7.30 -8.62 -20.41
N GLY A 148 7.00 -9.37 -19.36
CA GLY A 148 7.58 -10.71 -19.12
C GLY A 148 6.53 -11.72 -18.71
N GLY A 149 6.69 -12.94 -19.22
CA GLY A 149 5.85 -14.08 -18.89
C GLY A 149 6.33 -14.84 -17.65
N LYS A 150 5.93 -16.10 -17.54
CA LYS A 150 6.43 -17.01 -16.52
C LYS A 150 7.84 -17.49 -16.87
N GLY A 151 8.68 -17.70 -15.86
CA GLY A 151 10.04 -18.22 -15.98
C GLY A 151 11.09 -17.15 -16.30
N GLU A 152 10.71 -15.87 -16.35
CA GLU A 152 11.58 -14.77 -16.76
C GLU A 152 11.73 -13.73 -15.63
N ILE A 153 12.94 -13.21 -15.45
CA ILE A 153 13.17 -11.97 -14.72
C ILE A 153 13.19 -10.84 -15.73
N ILE A 154 12.27 -9.89 -15.58
CA ILE A 154 12.26 -8.64 -16.34
C ILE A 154 12.78 -7.50 -15.49
N VAL A 155 13.48 -6.57 -16.14
CA VAL A 155 14.16 -5.43 -15.50
C VAL A 155 13.79 -4.12 -16.19
N GLY A 156 13.69 -3.07 -15.38
CA GLY A 156 13.27 -1.73 -15.80
C GLY A 156 13.58 -0.70 -14.72
N LYS A 157 12.90 0.44 -14.75
CA LYS A 157 13.08 1.50 -13.75
C LYS A 157 11.77 2.18 -13.41
N GLY A 158 11.55 2.60 -12.17
CA GLY A 158 10.43 3.45 -11.76
C GLY A 158 9.21 2.69 -11.21
N PHE A 159 8.81 1.57 -11.83
CA PHE A 159 7.81 0.66 -11.26
C PHE A 159 7.99 -0.80 -11.71
N ALA A 160 7.39 -1.72 -10.97
CA ALA A 160 7.12 -3.11 -11.37
C ALA A 160 5.67 -3.48 -11.03
N ALA A 161 4.91 -3.91 -12.04
CA ALA A 161 3.53 -4.37 -11.91
C ALA A 161 3.42 -5.85 -12.29
N GLN A 162 2.66 -6.63 -11.53
CA GLN A 162 2.56 -8.08 -11.74
C GLN A 162 1.23 -8.62 -11.22
N GLY A 163 0.83 -9.78 -11.73
CA GLY A 163 -0.28 -10.53 -11.14
C GLY A 163 -0.35 -11.98 -11.61
N ASN A 164 -1.12 -12.78 -10.87
CA ASN A 164 -1.38 -14.20 -11.14
C ASN A 164 -2.87 -14.51 -10.94
N ILE A 165 -3.37 -15.58 -11.61
CA ILE A 165 -4.80 -15.90 -11.74
C ILE A 165 -5.61 -14.69 -12.25
N LEU A 166 -5.01 -13.89 -13.12
CA LEU A 166 -5.71 -12.74 -13.69
C LEU A 166 -6.69 -13.21 -14.76
N VAL A 167 -7.70 -12.37 -15.03
CA VAL A 167 -8.57 -12.53 -16.19
C VAL A 167 -7.75 -12.46 -17.49
N GLY A 168 -6.74 -11.58 -17.56
CA GLY A 168 -5.86 -11.42 -18.70
C GLY A 168 -4.71 -10.46 -18.43
N LYS A 169 -3.90 -10.23 -19.46
CA LYS A 169 -2.73 -9.33 -19.42
C LYS A 169 -3.11 -7.86 -19.25
N GLU A 170 -4.32 -7.53 -19.65
CA GLU A 170 -4.92 -6.20 -19.64
C GLU A 170 -4.91 -5.60 -18.23
N THR A 171 -5.04 -6.42 -17.18
CA THR A 171 -4.89 -6.00 -15.78
C THR A 171 -3.50 -5.39 -15.51
N VAL A 172 -2.42 -6.06 -15.94
CA VAL A 172 -1.04 -5.57 -15.74
C VAL A 172 -0.76 -4.35 -16.62
N GLU A 173 -1.26 -4.35 -17.86
CA GLU A 173 -1.15 -3.20 -18.75
C GLU A 173 -1.90 -1.98 -18.17
N ALA A 174 -3.07 -2.17 -17.55
CA ALA A 174 -3.85 -1.11 -16.92
C ALA A 174 -3.16 -0.53 -15.67
N LEU A 175 -2.53 -1.37 -14.84
CA LEU A 175 -1.70 -0.92 -13.72
C LEU A 175 -0.60 0.02 -14.22
N ALA A 176 0.18 -0.45 -15.20
CA ALA A 176 1.31 0.30 -15.75
C ALA A 176 0.89 1.60 -16.45
N ASN A 177 -0.10 1.53 -17.33
CA ASN A 177 -0.58 2.69 -18.09
C ASN A 177 -1.17 3.77 -17.17
N THR A 178 -1.94 3.37 -16.17
CA THR A 178 -2.53 4.33 -15.22
C THR A 178 -1.46 4.95 -14.34
N PHE A 179 -0.47 4.18 -13.87
CA PHE A 179 0.63 4.72 -13.07
C PHE A 179 1.40 5.81 -13.80
N ARG A 180 1.68 5.62 -15.09
CA ARG A 180 2.39 6.59 -15.94
C ARG A 180 1.60 7.89 -16.16
N ASN A 181 0.30 7.77 -16.35
CA ASN A 181 -0.55 8.90 -16.77
C ASN A 181 -1.19 9.65 -15.60
N THR A 182 -1.23 9.05 -14.41
CA THR A 182 -1.77 9.68 -13.21
C THR A 182 -0.77 10.68 -12.65
N LYS A 183 -1.24 11.90 -12.37
CA LYS A 183 -0.50 12.95 -11.67
C LYS A 183 -0.81 12.88 -10.17
N GLY A 184 0.03 13.51 -9.35
CA GLY A 184 -0.13 13.56 -7.91
C GLY A 184 0.99 12.81 -7.19
N SER A 185 0.77 12.54 -5.90
CA SER A 185 1.72 11.82 -5.06
C SER A 185 1.91 10.37 -5.52
N LEU A 186 2.95 9.69 -5.00
CA LEU A 186 3.13 8.25 -5.25
C LEU A 186 1.89 7.45 -4.82
N ALA A 187 1.28 7.81 -3.68
CA ALA A 187 0.08 7.17 -3.16
C ALA A 187 -1.12 7.33 -4.12
N ASP A 188 -1.34 8.52 -4.68
CA ASP A 188 -2.41 8.77 -5.67
C ASP A 188 -2.23 7.88 -6.91
N ARG A 189 -0.99 7.80 -7.41
CA ARG A 189 -0.65 7.03 -8.61
C ARG A 189 -0.80 5.52 -8.37
N LEU A 190 -0.33 5.02 -7.23
CA LEU A 190 -0.46 3.62 -6.85
C LEU A 190 -1.93 3.20 -6.69
N LEU A 191 -2.73 4.00 -5.98
CA LEU A 191 -4.15 3.72 -5.79
C LEU A 191 -4.92 3.75 -7.11
N ALA A 192 -4.74 4.79 -7.93
CA ALA A 192 -5.39 4.90 -9.24
C ALA A 192 -5.06 3.70 -10.12
N SER A 193 -3.80 3.26 -10.11
CA SER A 193 -3.34 2.08 -10.85
C SER A 193 -4.07 0.83 -10.37
N LEU A 194 -4.15 0.62 -9.06
CA LEU A 194 -4.80 -0.55 -8.49
C LEU A 194 -6.29 -0.60 -8.87
N ILE A 195 -6.99 0.53 -8.82
CA ILE A 195 -8.39 0.65 -9.24
C ILE A 195 -8.54 0.32 -10.73
N ALA A 196 -7.64 0.84 -11.58
CA ALA A 196 -7.66 0.56 -13.01
C ALA A 196 -7.39 -0.91 -13.34
N GLY A 197 -6.46 -1.55 -12.63
CA GLY A 197 -6.18 -2.99 -12.74
C GLY A 197 -7.42 -3.82 -12.42
N GLY A 198 -8.15 -3.48 -11.35
CA GLY A 198 -9.42 -4.14 -11.00
C GLY A 198 -10.49 -3.96 -12.10
N LYS A 199 -10.63 -2.75 -12.65
CA LYS A 199 -11.57 -2.45 -13.75
C LYS A 199 -11.24 -3.19 -15.05
N ALA A 200 -9.97 -3.51 -15.29
CA ALA A 200 -9.50 -4.27 -16.45
C ALA A 200 -9.68 -5.79 -16.29
N GLY A 201 -10.24 -6.26 -15.18
CA GLY A 201 -10.60 -7.66 -14.93
C GLY A 201 -10.07 -8.19 -13.61
N GLY A 202 -8.89 -7.72 -13.17
CA GLY A 202 -8.31 -8.09 -11.89
C GLY A 202 -8.05 -9.60 -11.73
N ASP A 203 -8.18 -10.07 -10.49
CA ASP A 203 -8.18 -11.49 -10.13
C ASP A 203 -9.47 -12.18 -10.63
N ARG A 204 -9.34 -13.26 -11.40
CA ARG A 204 -10.46 -14.01 -11.98
C ARG A 204 -11.43 -14.58 -10.92
N ARG A 205 -10.99 -14.68 -9.67
CA ARG A 205 -11.80 -15.15 -8.54
C ARG A 205 -12.61 -14.02 -7.87
N GLY A 206 -12.42 -12.77 -8.30
CA GLY A 206 -13.02 -11.56 -7.76
C GLY A 206 -12.14 -10.86 -6.73
N GLU A 207 -12.75 -10.00 -5.90
CA GLU A 207 -12.04 -9.21 -4.89
C GLU A 207 -12.44 -9.56 -3.46
N GLN A 208 -11.56 -9.29 -2.49
CA GLN A 208 -11.81 -9.51 -1.05
C GLN A 208 -11.03 -8.55 -0.15
N SER A 209 -9.73 -8.37 -0.39
CA SER A 209 -8.90 -7.43 0.37
C SER A 209 -8.07 -6.56 -0.56
N ALA A 210 -7.60 -5.42 -0.03
CA ALA A 210 -6.68 -4.52 -0.70
C ALA A 210 -5.82 -3.76 0.31
N ALA A 211 -4.66 -3.29 -0.11
CA ALA A 211 -3.80 -2.48 0.74
C ALA A 211 -2.99 -1.46 -0.07
N LEU A 212 -2.68 -0.34 0.59
CA LEU A 212 -1.79 0.71 0.09
C LEU A 212 -0.75 1.01 1.17
N LEU A 213 0.52 0.78 0.84
CA LEU A 213 1.66 1.06 1.70
C LEU A 213 2.60 2.03 0.99
N VAL A 214 2.88 3.17 1.61
CA VAL A 214 3.86 4.14 1.13
C VAL A 214 4.72 4.60 2.31
N LYS A 215 6.03 4.56 2.15
CA LYS A 215 7.00 5.03 3.13
C LYS A 215 7.77 6.24 2.60
N ARG A 216 8.04 7.20 3.47
CA ARG A 216 8.94 8.34 3.26
C ARG A 216 9.63 8.66 4.58
N ALA A 217 10.93 8.94 4.54
CA ALA A 217 11.72 9.26 5.73
C ALA A 217 11.07 10.40 6.54
N GLY A 218 10.76 10.14 7.80
CA GLY A 218 10.20 11.14 8.74
C GLY A 218 8.83 11.68 8.34
N ALA A 219 8.04 10.94 7.57
CA ALA A 219 6.75 11.40 7.06
C ALA A 219 5.52 10.87 7.81
N GLY A 220 5.74 10.13 8.90
CA GLY A 220 4.68 9.72 9.81
C GLY A 220 3.97 10.90 10.48
N TYR A 221 2.87 10.61 11.19
CA TYR A 221 1.95 11.62 11.75
C TYR A 221 2.65 12.73 12.56
N ASP A 222 3.59 12.37 13.42
CA ASP A 222 4.39 13.29 14.24
C ASP A 222 5.85 13.43 13.76
N ASN A 223 6.14 12.95 12.55
CA ASN A 223 7.47 12.86 11.94
C ASN A 223 8.47 11.93 12.65
N THR A 224 8.01 11.01 13.51
CA THR A 224 8.88 10.05 14.22
C THR A 224 8.97 8.68 13.54
N THR A 225 8.10 8.41 12.56
CA THR A 225 8.09 7.19 11.75
C THR A 225 8.16 7.51 10.27
N ASP A 226 8.36 6.48 9.44
CA ASP A 226 8.45 6.63 7.98
C ASP A 226 7.11 6.35 7.27
N ASP A 227 6.03 6.23 8.04
CA ASP A 227 4.75 5.69 7.57
C ASP A 227 3.90 6.81 6.97
N LEU A 228 4.14 7.13 5.70
CA LEU A 228 3.35 8.13 4.97
C LEU A 228 1.92 7.67 4.73
N VAL A 229 1.73 6.42 4.29
CA VAL A 229 0.42 5.77 4.13
C VAL A 229 0.55 4.29 4.50
N ASP A 230 -0.33 3.81 5.37
CA ASP A 230 -0.50 2.38 5.64
C ASP A 230 -1.99 2.08 5.84
N ILE A 231 -2.65 1.68 4.75
CA ILE A 231 -4.10 1.40 4.74
C ILE A 231 -4.31 -0.05 4.33
N SER A 232 -5.12 -0.77 5.09
CA SER A 232 -5.51 -2.15 4.84
C SER A 232 -7.03 -2.30 4.88
N VAL A 233 -7.59 -2.88 3.84
CA VAL A 233 -8.96 -3.39 3.83
C VAL A 233 -8.88 -4.89 4.07
N TYR A 234 -9.23 -5.34 5.28
CA TYR A 234 -9.07 -6.73 5.71
C TYR A 234 -9.95 -7.69 4.90
N ASP A 235 -11.25 -7.40 4.85
CA ASP A 235 -12.26 -8.16 4.12
C ASP A 235 -13.39 -7.21 3.75
N HIS A 236 -13.72 -7.12 2.47
CA HIS A 236 -14.82 -6.31 1.97
C HIS A 236 -15.33 -6.90 0.64
N GLN A 237 -16.60 -6.67 0.32
CA GLN A 237 -17.15 -7.07 -0.99
C GLN A 237 -16.59 -6.22 -2.14
N LYS A 238 -16.16 -5.00 -1.84
CA LYS A 238 -15.61 -4.01 -2.78
C LYS A 238 -14.35 -3.34 -2.20
N PRO A 239 -13.26 -4.07 -1.95
CA PRO A 239 -12.09 -3.55 -1.25
C PRO A 239 -11.40 -2.41 -1.99
N LEU A 240 -11.47 -2.35 -3.33
CA LEU A 240 -10.89 -1.23 -4.07
C LEU A 240 -11.63 0.10 -3.82
N GLN A 241 -12.97 0.05 -3.79
CA GLN A 241 -13.78 1.24 -3.46
C GLN A 241 -13.57 1.66 -2.01
N GLU A 242 -13.46 0.68 -1.10
CA GLU A 242 -13.23 0.95 0.30
C GLU A 242 -11.82 1.51 0.56
N LEU A 243 -10.80 1.00 -0.14
CA LEU A 243 -9.44 1.53 -0.07
C LEU A 243 -9.39 2.99 -0.56
N GLU A 244 -10.12 3.32 -1.63
CA GLU A 244 -10.24 4.70 -2.12
C GLU A 244 -10.91 5.62 -1.09
N ARG A 245 -12.01 5.16 -0.47
CA ARG A 245 -12.69 5.89 0.60
C ARG A 245 -11.76 6.14 1.80
N LEU A 246 -11.06 5.12 2.26
CA LEU A 246 -10.12 5.20 3.38
C LEU A 246 -8.92 6.10 3.05
N TYR A 247 -8.42 6.08 1.81
CA TYR A 247 -7.36 6.99 1.40
C TYR A 247 -7.81 8.45 1.35
N ASN A 248 -9.06 8.73 0.97
CA ASN A 248 -9.61 10.09 1.07
C ASN A 248 -9.71 10.58 2.52
N ILE A 249 -10.08 9.70 3.45
CA ILE A 249 -10.02 9.99 4.90
C ILE A 249 -8.58 10.25 5.33
N HIS A 250 -7.64 9.39 4.93
CA HIS A 250 -6.21 9.56 5.25
C HIS A 250 -5.68 10.92 4.77
N LYS A 251 -5.97 11.32 3.53
CA LYS A 251 -5.59 12.63 3.01
C LYS A 251 -6.12 13.77 3.90
N LEU A 252 -7.38 13.70 4.31
CA LEU A 252 -8.01 14.75 5.11
C LEU A 252 -7.34 14.95 6.48
N PHE A 253 -7.04 13.84 7.17
CA PHE A 253 -6.59 13.89 8.57
C PHE A 253 -5.07 13.80 8.75
N PHE A 254 -4.33 13.22 7.80
CA PHE A 254 -2.88 12.99 7.93
C PHE A 254 -2.04 13.89 7.04
N PHE A 255 -2.60 14.47 5.96
CA PHE A 255 -1.85 15.37 5.08
C PHE A 255 -2.14 16.84 5.39
N LYS A 256 -1.07 17.63 5.41
CA LYS A 256 -1.12 19.09 5.47
C LYS A 256 -1.88 19.63 4.25
N SER A 257 -2.50 20.80 4.42
CA SER A 257 -3.20 21.48 3.33
C SER A 257 -2.28 21.76 2.14
N ASP A 258 -2.75 21.41 0.94
CA ASP A 258 -2.17 21.89 -0.31
C ASP A 258 -2.47 23.41 -0.43
N PRO A 259 -1.45 24.27 -0.62
CA PRO A 259 -1.65 25.71 -0.81
C PRO A 259 -2.66 26.07 -1.90
N SER A 260 -2.77 25.26 -2.96
CA SER A 260 -3.74 25.45 -4.04
C SER A 260 -5.18 25.10 -3.65
N ASN A 261 -5.37 24.35 -2.56
CA ASN A 261 -6.69 24.01 -2.02
C ASN A 261 -7.18 24.99 -0.93
N LEU A 262 -6.39 26.01 -0.62
CA LEU A 262 -6.76 27.03 0.36
C LEU A 262 -7.62 28.12 -0.27
N ILE A 263 -8.65 28.53 0.47
CA ILE A 263 -9.50 29.67 0.12
C ILE A 263 -9.56 30.65 1.29
N ASP A 264 -9.77 31.93 0.96
CA ASP A 264 -10.02 32.94 1.98
C ASP A 264 -11.38 32.69 2.63
N ILE A 265 -11.45 32.91 3.94
CA ILE A 265 -12.70 32.87 4.70
C ILE A 265 -13.45 34.17 4.42
N ALA A 266 -14.15 34.19 3.28
CA ALA A 266 -15.02 35.28 2.89
C ALA A 266 -16.21 35.45 3.86
N PRO A 267 -16.88 36.62 3.91
CA PRO A 267 -17.91 36.89 4.91
C PRO A 267 -19.05 35.84 4.97
N PHE A 268 -19.45 35.28 3.84
CA PHE A 268 -20.47 34.23 3.79
C PHE A 268 -19.98 32.91 4.42
N ILE A 269 -18.71 32.53 4.21
CA ILE A 269 -18.09 31.35 4.84
C ILE A 269 -17.94 31.60 6.33
N CYS A 270 -17.49 32.80 6.72
CA CYS A 270 -17.38 33.17 8.13
C CYS A 270 -18.73 33.07 8.85
N LYS A 271 -19.79 33.58 8.23
CA LYS A 271 -21.15 33.54 8.79
C LYS A 271 -21.65 32.11 8.98
N GLU A 272 -21.40 31.24 7.99
CA GLU A 272 -21.72 29.82 8.07
C GLU A 272 -20.96 29.12 9.19
N LEU A 273 -19.64 29.34 9.30
CA LEU A 273 -18.83 28.78 10.38
C LEU A 273 -19.29 29.29 11.75
N GLN A 274 -19.53 30.59 11.91
CA GLN A 274 -20.07 31.16 13.15
C GLN A 274 -21.40 30.49 13.54
N TYR A 275 -22.30 30.24 12.57
CA TYR A 275 -23.56 29.54 12.83
C TYR A 275 -23.33 28.11 13.32
N ILE A 276 -22.53 27.31 12.61
CA ILE A 276 -22.22 25.92 12.97
C ILE A 276 -21.59 25.84 14.37
N LEU A 277 -20.59 26.70 14.62
CA LEU A 277 -19.82 26.72 15.87
C LEU A 277 -20.62 27.24 17.07
N SER A 278 -21.77 27.89 16.84
CA SER A 278 -22.68 28.36 17.88
C SER A 278 -23.75 27.33 18.28
N ASP A 279 -23.92 26.25 17.51
CA ASP A 279 -24.93 25.21 17.80
C ASP A 279 -24.41 24.27 18.89
N LYS A 280 -24.73 24.56 20.16
CA LYS A 280 -24.36 23.71 21.31
C LYS A 280 -24.84 22.25 21.15
N ALA A 281 -25.89 22.01 20.38
CA ALA A 281 -26.38 20.66 20.17
C ALA A 281 -25.46 19.89 19.21
N TYR A 282 -24.84 20.57 18.24
CA TYR A 282 -23.86 19.97 17.35
C TYR A 282 -22.58 19.62 18.14
N LYS A 283 -22.32 18.31 18.29
CA LYS A 283 -21.20 17.76 19.06
C LYS A 283 -21.18 18.12 20.56
N GLY A 284 -22.29 18.63 21.11
CA GLY A 284 -22.47 18.84 22.55
C GLY A 284 -21.61 19.96 23.17
N MET A 285 -20.91 20.74 22.36
CA MET A 285 -19.99 21.80 22.81
C MET A 285 -20.29 23.12 22.11
N LEU A 286 -20.17 24.22 22.85
CA LEU A 286 -20.29 25.57 22.30
C LEU A 286 -18.89 26.12 22.01
N PHE A 287 -18.51 26.18 20.74
CA PHE A 287 -17.19 26.68 20.34
C PHE A 287 -17.19 28.20 20.14
N TYR A 288 -18.31 28.79 19.72
CA TYR A 288 -18.44 30.21 19.46
C TYR A 288 -19.69 30.79 20.12
N SER A 289 -19.55 31.93 20.80
CA SER A 289 -20.64 32.64 21.50
C SER A 289 -20.80 34.10 21.06
N GLY A 290 -20.11 34.50 19.98
CA GLY A 290 -20.16 35.86 19.44
C GLY A 290 -21.27 36.07 18.41
N PRO A 291 -21.36 37.26 17.79
CA PRO A 291 -22.36 37.53 16.75
C PRO A 291 -22.09 36.73 15.47
N ILE A 292 -23.17 36.39 14.76
CA ILE A 292 -23.15 35.74 13.45
C ILE A 292 -23.27 36.82 12.36
N ASP A 293 -22.19 37.57 12.16
CA ASP A 293 -22.12 38.77 11.32
C ASP A 293 -21.25 38.60 10.06
N GLY A 294 -20.52 37.48 9.94
CA GLY A 294 -19.60 37.23 8.84
C GLY A 294 -18.25 37.96 8.96
N ILE A 295 -17.93 38.52 10.13
CA ILE A 295 -16.64 39.17 10.38
C ILE A 295 -15.69 38.16 11.05
N PHE A 296 -14.58 37.82 10.37
CA PHE A 296 -13.61 36.85 10.86
C PHE A 296 -12.67 37.47 11.92
N THR A 297 -13.17 37.54 13.16
CA THR A 297 -12.43 38.09 14.31
C THR A 297 -11.48 37.06 14.93
N ASN A 298 -10.62 37.51 15.85
CA ASN A 298 -9.79 36.60 16.67
C ASN A 298 -10.64 35.59 17.46
N ALA A 299 -11.85 35.96 17.89
CA ALA A 299 -12.76 35.05 18.58
C ALA A 299 -13.29 33.96 17.63
N THR A 300 -13.68 34.32 16.40
CA THR A 300 -14.10 33.34 15.38
C THR A 300 -12.94 32.44 14.97
N LYS A 301 -11.73 33.00 14.82
CA LYS A 301 -10.52 32.22 14.53
C LYS A 301 -10.23 31.20 15.63
N LYS A 302 -10.23 31.61 16.90
CA LYS A 302 -10.00 30.71 18.03
C LYS A 302 -11.06 29.59 18.09
N ALA A 303 -12.33 29.94 17.91
CA ALA A 303 -13.42 28.96 17.89
C ALA A 303 -13.26 27.94 16.76
N LEU A 304 -12.87 28.38 15.57
CA LEU A 304 -12.58 27.49 14.44
C LEU A 304 -11.39 26.56 14.75
N GLN A 305 -10.30 27.10 15.32
CA GLN A 305 -9.13 26.30 15.69
C GLN A 305 -9.47 25.25 16.75
N ASP A 306 -10.24 25.61 17.77
CA ASP A 306 -10.67 24.68 18.84
C ASP A 306 -11.56 23.58 18.30
N PHE A 307 -12.53 23.94 17.45
CA PHE A 307 -13.37 22.98 16.75
C PHE A 307 -12.54 22.06 15.86
N MET A 308 -11.58 22.60 15.12
CA MET A 308 -10.75 21.81 14.24
C MET A 308 -9.86 20.81 15.00
N GLY A 309 -9.33 21.20 16.15
CA GLY A 309 -8.62 20.28 17.05
C GLY A 309 -9.55 19.22 17.63
N TRP A 310 -10.77 19.58 18.01
CA TRP A 310 -11.78 18.62 18.47
C TRP A 310 -12.15 17.57 17.41
N GLU A 311 -12.20 17.98 16.14
CA GLU A 311 -12.48 17.09 14.99
C GLU A 311 -11.23 16.46 14.38
N ASN A 312 -10.05 16.58 15.01
CA ASN A 312 -8.77 15.99 14.60
C ASN A 312 -8.21 16.49 13.24
N TYR A 313 -8.53 17.72 12.83
CA TYR A 313 -7.90 18.34 11.66
C TYR A 313 -6.54 18.98 11.99
N ASP A 314 -5.80 18.45 12.97
CA ASP A 314 -4.62 19.09 13.60
C ASP A 314 -3.60 19.60 12.57
N VAL A 315 -3.30 18.76 11.57
CA VAL A 315 -2.33 19.07 10.50
C VAL A 315 -2.80 20.13 9.50
N ARG A 316 -4.05 20.58 9.60
CA ARG A 316 -4.68 21.60 8.75
C ARG A 316 -5.12 22.85 9.51
N ILE A 317 -4.88 22.94 10.82
CA ILE A 317 -5.17 24.15 11.60
C ILE A 317 -4.28 25.30 11.11
N ARG A 318 -4.90 26.44 10.79
CA ARG A 318 -4.21 27.60 10.19
C ARG A 318 -4.15 28.81 11.11
N GLN A 319 -3.17 29.68 10.84
CA GLN A 319 -2.99 30.97 11.52
C GLN A 319 -3.38 32.19 10.69
N ASP A 320 -3.62 32.02 9.39
CA ASP A 320 -4.13 33.06 8.49
C ASP A 320 -5.66 32.96 8.33
N ASN A 321 -6.24 33.85 7.54
CA ASN A 321 -7.69 33.92 7.29
C ASN A 321 -8.13 32.97 6.17
N LYS A 322 -7.50 31.80 6.09
CA LYS A 322 -7.77 30.80 5.06
C LYS A 322 -8.27 29.51 5.68
N ILE A 323 -9.05 28.78 4.90
CA ILE A 323 -9.50 27.42 5.21
C ILE A 323 -9.27 26.52 4.01
N ASP A 324 -8.98 25.26 4.30
CA ASP A 324 -8.88 24.21 3.30
C ASP A 324 -10.27 23.83 2.79
N ARG A 325 -10.44 23.72 1.46
CA ARG A 325 -11.74 23.39 0.86
C ARG A 325 -12.28 22.04 1.33
N ASP A 326 -11.40 21.05 1.54
CA ASP A 326 -11.82 19.70 1.94
C ASP A 326 -12.29 19.70 3.39
N VAL A 327 -11.57 20.42 4.27
CA VAL A 327 -11.99 20.62 5.67
C VAL A 327 -13.34 21.30 5.71
N LEU A 328 -13.52 22.42 4.98
CA LEU A 328 -14.79 23.13 4.95
C LEU A 328 -15.93 22.25 4.41
N ALA A 329 -15.69 21.45 3.37
CA ALA A 329 -16.67 20.51 2.85
C ALA A 329 -17.04 19.42 3.86
N ASP A 330 -16.06 18.92 4.61
CA ASP A 330 -16.27 17.92 5.65
C ASP A 330 -17.10 18.46 6.82
N ILE A 331 -16.77 19.66 7.32
CA ILE A 331 -17.54 20.38 8.35
C ILE A 331 -19.02 20.51 7.93
N ARG A 332 -19.26 20.96 6.71
CA ARG A 332 -20.61 21.11 6.14
C ARG A 332 -21.36 19.78 6.08
N ARG A 333 -20.69 18.72 5.60
CA ARG A 333 -21.27 17.38 5.49
C ARG A 333 -21.69 16.87 6.86
N GLN A 334 -20.79 16.92 7.84
CA GLN A 334 -21.04 16.47 9.20
C GLN A 334 -22.19 17.25 9.86
N TYR A 335 -22.23 18.58 9.69
CA TYR A 335 -23.31 19.41 10.24
C TYR A 335 -24.67 19.11 9.60
N LYS A 336 -24.69 18.86 8.28
CA LYS A 336 -25.91 18.46 7.56
C LYS A 336 -26.42 17.11 8.02
N GLU A 337 -25.54 16.10 8.12
CA GLU A 337 -25.90 14.77 8.63
C GLU A 337 -26.46 14.85 10.05
N TYR A 338 -25.86 15.69 10.90
CA TYR A 338 -26.37 15.94 12.23
C TYR A 338 -27.77 16.58 12.22
N SER A 339 -27.98 17.60 11.37
CA SER A 339 -29.24 18.32 11.28
C SER A 339 -30.40 17.48 10.72
N LEU A 340 -30.10 16.47 9.89
CA LEU A 340 -31.11 15.53 9.37
C LEU A 340 -31.56 14.49 10.41
N ASN A 341 -30.79 14.28 11.49
CA ASN A 341 -31.07 13.31 12.54
C ASN A 341 -31.60 13.97 13.84
N LYS A 342 -31.83 15.29 13.83
CA LYS A 342 -32.55 16.03 14.89
C LYS A 342 -34.06 15.85 14.75
#